data_AF-A0A3A2ZFS7-F1
#
_entry.id   AF-A0A3A2ZFS7-F1
#
_cell.length_a   1.000
_cell.length_b   1.000
_cell.length_c   1.000
_cell.angle_alpha   90.00
_cell.angle_beta   90.00
_cell.angle_gamma   90.00
#
_symmetry.space_group_name_H-M   'P 1'
#
loop_
_entity.id
_entity.type
_entity.pdbx_description
1 polymer ?
#
loop_
_entity_poly.entity_id
_entity_poly.type
_entity_poly.pdbx_seq_one_letter_code
_entity_poly.pdbx_strand_id
1 'polypeptide(L)'
;MIGGTFSPALSRRDTGKSGVGHESSHGSIPPPLSSGGGAFGPQSAGAIYQHIHEMAAKRISTLGYLRKAHEGRVYWFNTVHFSRSDICRLPYFEPRKLARRAINYLLLGLSLPPILDVNSTPHEYLRALNGLLIEFEAFQQVHPPDGSSSSTLARARIPQMFKRAAHAGAKTRRASSATEIGLPMQSSDPSDLKEMTGNIAASGTAAAAVVSFPQTESSELLPGEEYSYLLTPSLPFEPDFFETYATLCDVLIDCYTRLAALVSSPSVCTVALGEMFSKADARLRKVIVAGVVREFEDASRNNSRNEIAGVSRVVLGGLLG
;
A
#
# COMPACT_ATOMS: atom_id res chain seq x y z
N MET A 1 -5.88 -46.97 25.32
CA MET A 1 -7.32 -46.70 25.15
C MET A 1 -7.67 -45.46 25.96
N ILE A 2 -8.71 -44.73 25.54
CA ILE A 2 -9.13 -43.36 25.96
C ILE A 2 -8.35 -42.31 25.14
N GLY A 3 -8.91 -41.56 24.19
CA GLY A 3 -10.30 -41.31 23.81
C GLY A 3 -10.47 -39.81 23.59
N GLY A 4 -10.11 -39.31 22.40
CA GLY A 4 -10.19 -37.90 22.06
C GLY A 4 -11.63 -37.45 21.77
N THR A 5 -12.05 -36.35 22.39
CA THR A 5 -13.35 -35.72 22.19
C THR A 5 -13.25 -34.63 21.11
N PHE A 6 -13.67 -34.94 19.89
CA PHE A 6 -13.99 -33.95 18.87
C PHE A 6 -15.46 -33.52 19.04
N SER A 7 -15.72 -32.21 19.09
CA SER A 7 -17.08 -31.64 19.08
C SER A 7 -17.55 -31.39 17.64
N PRO A 8 -18.85 -31.51 17.35
CA PRO A 8 -19.35 -31.62 15.98
C PRO A 8 -19.58 -30.29 15.27
N ALA A 9 -19.62 -30.42 13.94
CA ALA A 9 -19.65 -29.39 12.92
C ALA A 9 -20.83 -28.39 12.99
N LEU A 10 -20.54 -27.19 12.48
CA LEU A 10 -21.45 -26.10 12.19
C LEU A 10 -22.55 -26.54 11.21
N SER A 11 -23.80 -26.47 11.65
CA SER A 11 -24.98 -26.71 10.81
C SER A 11 -25.31 -25.51 9.93
N ARG A 12 -25.55 -25.81 8.66
CA ARG A 12 -25.91 -24.93 7.54
C ARG A 12 -27.32 -24.39 7.75
N ARG A 13 -27.50 -23.06 7.80
CA ARG A 13 -28.82 -22.42 7.91
C ARG A 13 -29.42 -22.20 6.52
N ASP A 14 -30.57 -22.83 6.28
CA ASP A 14 -31.37 -22.76 5.06
C ASP A 14 -32.06 -21.40 4.86
N THR A 15 -32.16 -20.99 3.61
CA THR A 15 -32.95 -19.86 3.11
C THR A 15 -34.37 -20.33 2.78
N GLY A 16 -35.37 -19.83 3.51
CA GLY A 16 -36.78 -20.12 3.24
C GLY A 16 -37.61 -18.84 3.12
N LYS A 17 -38.08 -18.56 1.90
CA LYS A 17 -39.10 -17.54 1.57
C LYS A 17 -40.42 -17.81 2.29
N SER A 18 -41.11 -16.75 2.70
CA SER A 18 -42.57 -16.76 2.90
C SER A 18 -43.11 -15.38 2.53
N GLY A 19 -44.14 -15.35 1.71
CA GLY A 19 -44.80 -14.13 1.26
C GLY A 19 -46.26 -14.06 1.69
N VAL A 20 -46.82 -12.88 1.40
CA VAL A 20 -48.23 -12.50 1.23
C VAL A 20 -49.00 -12.06 2.49
N GLY A 21 -49.59 -10.86 2.39
CA GLY A 21 -50.66 -10.36 3.26
C GLY A 21 -50.87 -8.85 3.12
N HIS A 22 -51.81 -8.44 2.27
CA HIS A 22 -52.22 -7.06 1.99
C HIS A 22 -53.45 -6.73 2.84
N GLU A 23 -53.50 -5.58 3.51
CA GLU A 23 -54.76 -4.93 3.91
C GLU A 23 -54.60 -3.41 3.98
N SER A 24 -55.55 -2.73 3.35
CA SER A 24 -55.65 -1.29 3.14
C SER A 24 -56.59 -0.66 4.17
N SER A 25 -56.17 0.43 4.82
CA SER A 25 -57.09 1.33 5.52
C SER A 25 -56.68 2.80 5.30
N HIS A 26 -57.67 3.60 4.93
CA HIS A 26 -57.61 5.01 4.59
C HIS A 26 -57.37 5.90 5.83
N GLY A 27 -56.54 6.94 5.68
CA GLY A 27 -56.43 8.01 6.67
C GLY A 27 -55.49 9.14 6.24
N SER A 28 -56.09 10.23 5.73
CA SER A 28 -55.69 11.64 5.75
C SER A 28 -54.21 12.08 5.59
N ILE A 29 -54.00 12.87 4.54
CA ILE A 29 -52.77 13.52 4.08
C ILE A 29 -52.29 14.63 5.05
N PRO A 30 -50.99 14.72 5.37
CA PRO A 30 -50.31 15.99 5.66
C PRO A 30 -49.45 16.43 4.46
N PRO A 31 -49.14 17.74 4.31
CA PRO A 31 -48.55 18.28 3.09
C PRO A 31 -47.07 17.86 2.94
N PRO A 32 -46.54 17.71 1.70
CA PRO A 32 -45.13 17.48 1.53
C PRO A 32 -44.38 18.80 1.77
N LEU A 33 -43.56 18.84 2.82
CA LEU A 33 -42.46 19.80 2.88
C LEU A 33 -41.50 19.48 1.72
N SER A 34 -41.51 20.33 0.70
CA SER A 34 -40.45 20.38 -0.31
C SER A 34 -39.14 20.79 0.35
N SER A 35 -38.41 19.81 0.87
CA SER A 35 -36.97 19.93 1.12
C SER A 35 -36.26 19.14 0.03
N GLY A 36 -35.56 19.85 -0.86
CA GLY A 36 -34.76 19.25 -1.92
C GLY A 36 -33.75 18.24 -1.35
N GLY A 37 -33.99 16.95 -1.61
CA GLY A 37 -33.10 15.85 -1.26
C GLY A 37 -33.09 14.89 -2.44
N GLY A 38 -31.90 14.56 -2.93
CA GLY A 38 -31.70 13.68 -4.09
C GLY A 38 -32.37 12.32 -3.93
N ALA A 39 -32.51 11.62 -5.07
CA ALA A 39 -33.38 10.47 -5.35
C ALA A 39 -33.21 9.19 -4.49
N PHE A 40 -32.61 9.24 -3.31
CA PHE A 40 -32.55 8.12 -2.39
C PHE A 40 -33.06 8.54 -1.01
N GLY A 41 -34.22 7.99 -0.61
CA GLY A 41 -34.85 8.30 0.66
C GLY A 41 -34.05 7.86 1.90
N PRO A 42 -34.60 8.04 3.11
CA PRO A 42 -33.96 7.76 4.41
C PRO A 42 -33.33 6.36 4.53
N GLN A 43 -33.86 5.37 3.82
CA GLN A 43 -33.36 4.00 3.83
C GLN A 43 -31.94 3.88 3.24
N SER A 44 -31.57 4.74 2.29
CA SER A 44 -30.22 4.74 1.70
C SER A 44 -29.16 5.30 2.64
N ALA A 45 -29.51 6.33 3.41
CA ALA A 45 -28.63 6.94 4.39
C ALA A 45 -28.31 5.96 5.53
N GLY A 46 -29.30 5.17 5.95
CA GLY A 46 -29.11 4.04 6.89
C GLY A 46 -28.16 2.97 6.35
N ALA A 47 -28.30 2.57 5.09
CA ALA A 47 -27.41 1.59 4.46
C ALA A 47 -25.96 2.11 4.34
N ILE A 48 -25.78 3.39 3.96
CA ILE A 48 -24.46 4.03 3.88
C ILE A 48 -23.81 4.10 5.27
N TYR A 49 -24.57 4.51 6.28
CA TYR A 49 -24.12 4.53 7.68
C TYR A 49 -23.61 3.17 8.14
N GLN A 50 -24.41 2.12 7.95
CA GLN A 50 -24.04 0.75 8.31
C GLN A 50 -22.79 0.30 7.57
N HIS A 51 -22.72 0.55 6.25
CA HIS A 51 -21.56 0.20 5.44
C HIS A 51 -20.28 0.87 5.95
N ILE A 52 -20.31 2.17 6.26
CA ILE A 52 -19.14 2.90 6.79
C ILE A 52 -18.68 2.28 8.11
N HIS A 53 -19.58 2.05 9.05
CA HIS A 53 -19.24 1.50 10.37
C HIS A 53 -18.73 0.06 10.31
N GLU A 54 -19.39 -0.81 9.54
CA GLU A 54 -18.95 -2.19 9.36
C GLU A 54 -17.57 -2.26 8.71
N MET A 55 -17.34 -1.46 7.67
CA MET A 55 -16.05 -1.43 6.99
C MET A 55 -14.95 -0.84 7.87
N ALA A 56 -15.24 0.23 8.63
CA ALA A 56 -14.31 0.78 9.61
C ALA A 56 -13.93 -0.27 10.67
N ALA A 57 -14.90 -0.97 11.25
CA ALA A 57 -14.66 -2.03 12.23
C ALA A 57 -13.81 -3.18 11.67
N LYS A 58 -14.11 -3.63 10.44
CA LYS A 58 -13.30 -4.64 9.73
C LYS A 58 -11.87 -4.16 9.51
N ARG A 59 -11.69 -2.88 9.13
CA ARG A 59 -10.36 -2.28 8.88
C ARG A 59 -9.55 -2.14 10.15
N ILE A 60 -10.15 -1.64 11.23
CA ILE A 60 -9.51 -1.54 12.55
C ILE A 60 -9.03 -2.93 13.01
N SER A 61 -9.90 -3.94 12.91
CA SER A 61 -9.54 -5.32 13.25
C SER A 61 -8.40 -5.86 12.37
N THR A 62 -8.44 -5.58 11.07
CA THR A 62 -7.40 -6.00 10.11
C THR A 62 -6.06 -5.35 10.43
N LEU A 63 -6.03 -4.03 10.63
CA LEU A 63 -4.80 -3.29 10.96
C LEU A 63 -4.20 -3.77 12.29
N GLY A 64 -5.04 -3.95 13.31
CA GLY A 64 -4.60 -4.49 14.60
C GLY A 64 -4.07 -5.92 14.49
N TYR A 65 -4.65 -6.74 13.62
CA TYR A 65 -4.16 -8.08 13.34
C TYR A 65 -2.82 -8.07 12.60
N LEU A 66 -2.69 -7.26 11.53
CA LEU A 66 -1.46 -7.14 10.76
C LEU A 66 -0.30 -6.65 11.62
N ARG A 67 -0.54 -5.65 12.47
CA ARG A 67 0.44 -5.17 13.46
C ARG A 67 0.93 -6.32 14.34
N LYS A 68 0.02 -7.05 14.99
CA LYS A 68 0.38 -8.18 15.86
C LYS A 68 1.11 -9.30 15.11
N ALA A 69 0.74 -9.56 13.86
CA ALA A 69 1.40 -10.57 13.03
C ALA A 69 2.83 -10.14 12.71
N HIS A 70 3.04 -8.86 12.40
CA HIS A 70 4.36 -8.28 12.15
C HIS A 70 5.26 -8.23 13.39
N GLU A 71 4.66 -8.09 14.57
CA GLU A 71 5.35 -8.20 15.86
C GLU A 71 5.62 -9.68 16.28
N GLY A 72 5.14 -10.66 15.51
CA GLY A 72 5.25 -12.09 15.82
C GLY A 72 4.42 -12.54 17.04
N ARG A 73 3.38 -11.77 17.42
CA ARG A 73 2.54 -12.02 18.60
C ARG A 73 1.33 -12.90 18.31
N VAL A 74 1.03 -13.16 17.04
CA VAL A 74 -0.11 -13.99 16.61
C VAL A 74 0.28 -14.92 15.48
N TYR A 75 -0.51 -15.97 15.30
CA TYR A 75 -0.41 -16.87 14.15
C TYR A 75 -1.11 -16.25 12.95
N TRP A 76 -0.46 -16.27 11.79
CA TRP A 76 -1.05 -15.95 10.50
C TRP A 76 -2.15 -16.97 10.15
N PHE A 77 -3.39 -16.50 10.05
CA PHE A 77 -4.63 -17.29 9.91
C PHE A 77 -4.67 -18.56 10.77
N ASN A 78 -4.19 -18.51 12.02
CA ASN A 78 -4.10 -19.67 12.92
C ASN A 78 -3.35 -20.88 12.32
N THR A 79 -2.49 -20.65 11.32
CA THR A 79 -1.83 -21.71 10.55
C THR A 79 -0.32 -21.65 10.71
N VAL A 80 0.29 -20.47 10.46
CA VAL A 80 1.75 -20.31 10.48
C VAL A 80 2.12 -19.22 11.48
N HIS A 81 3.12 -19.48 12.32
CA HIS A 81 3.73 -18.46 13.17
C HIS A 81 4.97 -17.89 12.48
N PHE A 82 5.04 -16.56 12.40
CA PHE A 82 6.23 -15.87 11.91
C PHE A 82 6.88 -15.17 13.10
N SER A 83 8.03 -15.67 13.57
CA SER A 83 8.80 -14.96 14.59
C SER A 83 9.40 -13.69 13.97
N ARG A 84 9.78 -12.71 14.81
CA ARG A 84 10.45 -11.50 14.31
C ARG A 84 11.72 -11.82 13.53
N SER A 85 12.47 -12.85 13.94
CA SER A 85 13.63 -13.35 13.20
C SER A 85 13.27 -13.94 11.83
N ASP A 86 12.12 -14.60 11.69
CA ASP A 86 11.68 -15.15 10.40
C ASP A 86 11.27 -14.03 9.45
N ILE A 87 10.56 -13.03 9.96
CA ILE A 87 10.12 -11.87 9.17
C ILE A 87 11.33 -11.11 8.61
N CYS A 88 12.37 -10.87 9.41
CA CYS A 88 13.59 -10.23 8.94
C CYS A 88 14.34 -11.01 7.84
N ARG A 89 14.09 -12.32 7.71
CA ARG A 89 14.72 -13.18 6.68
C ARG A 89 13.90 -13.26 5.40
N LEU A 90 12.69 -12.72 5.37
CA LEU A 90 11.85 -12.75 4.18
C LEU A 90 12.49 -11.90 3.07
N PRO A 91 12.41 -12.32 1.79
CA PRO A 91 13.00 -11.57 0.66
C PRO A 91 12.51 -10.12 0.54
N TYR A 92 11.33 -9.83 1.08
CA TYR A 92 10.71 -8.51 1.11
C TYR A 92 11.36 -7.53 2.11
N PHE A 93 12.24 -8.02 2.99
CA PHE A 93 12.83 -7.26 4.11
C PHE A 93 14.32 -6.97 3.93
N GLU A 94 14.78 -6.85 2.67
CA GLU A 94 16.15 -6.44 2.37
C GLU A 94 16.43 -5.03 2.92
N PRO A 95 17.51 -4.80 3.70
CA PRO A 95 17.71 -3.58 4.48
C PRO A 95 17.54 -2.26 3.70
N ARG A 96 18.09 -2.20 2.48
CA ARG A 96 18.02 -0.98 1.64
C ARG A 96 16.61 -0.66 1.15
N LYS A 97 15.83 -1.68 0.78
CA LYS A 97 14.42 -1.52 0.37
C LYS A 97 13.55 -1.19 1.57
N LEU A 98 13.89 -1.80 2.70
CA LEU A 98 13.18 -1.63 3.95
C LEU A 98 13.29 -0.19 4.49
N ALA A 99 14.47 0.43 4.42
CA ALA A 99 14.66 1.83 4.80
C ALA A 99 13.79 2.80 3.97
N ARG A 100 13.77 2.64 2.63
CA ARG A 100 12.94 3.48 1.74
C ARG A 100 11.45 3.29 1.98
N ARG A 101 11.03 2.05 2.21
CA ARG A 101 9.64 1.74 2.56
C ARG A 101 9.26 2.32 3.92
N ALA A 102 10.16 2.26 4.90
CA ALA A 102 9.97 2.85 6.22
C ALA A 102 9.83 4.37 6.12
N ILE A 103 10.68 5.05 5.34
CA ILE A 103 10.56 6.49 5.09
C ILE A 103 9.18 6.81 4.50
N ASN A 104 8.78 6.13 3.43
CA ASN A 104 7.45 6.30 2.84
C ASN A 104 6.32 6.17 3.87
N TYR A 105 6.34 5.13 4.69
CA TYR A 105 5.34 4.92 5.74
C TYR A 105 5.41 5.98 6.85
N LEU A 106 6.60 6.45 7.20
CA LEU A 106 6.78 7.52 8.18
C LEU A 106 6.18 8.83 7.66
N LEU A 107 6.45 9.20 6.40
CA LEU A 107 5.89 10.42 5.79
C LEU A 107 4.36 10.39 5.81
N LEU A 108 3.76 9.25 5.44
CA LEU A 108 2.31 9.08 5.54
C LEU A 108 1.83 9.20 7.00
N GLY A 109 2.52 8.53 7.93
CA GLY A 109 2.19 8.55 9.36
C GLY A 109 2.25 9.94 9.98
N LEU A 110 3.22 10.76 9.59
CA LEU A 110 3.36 12.15 10.04
C LEU A 110 2.28 13.08 9.45
N SER A 111 1.76 12.75 8.27
CA SER A 111 0.77 13.57 7.56
C SER A 111 -0.66 13.34 8.00
N LEU A 112 -0.96 12.23 8.68
CA LEU A 112 -2.31 11.88 9.13
C LEU A 112 -2.81 12.71 10.34
N PRO A 113 -2.01 12.96 11.41
CA PRO A 113 -2.47 13.70 12.58
C PRO A 113 -3.06 15.10 12.28
N PRO A 114 -2.46 15.94 11.42
CA PRO A 114 -3.08 17.22 11.05
C PRO A 114 -4.48 17.08 10.44
N ILE A 115 -4.72 16.00 9.68
CA ILE A 115 -6.03 15.71 9.09
C ILE A 115 -7.02 15.27 10.18
N LEU A 116 -6.55 14.51 11.17
CA LEU A 116 -7.37 14.11 12.32
C LEU A 116 -7.78 15.32 13.15
N ASP A 117 -6.87 16.25 13.43
CA ASP A 117 -7.13 17.33 14.36
C ASP A 117 -7.99 18.45 13.76
N VAL A 118 -7.78 18.79 12.48
CA VAL A 118 -8.38 19.99 11.87
C VAL A 118 -9.82 19.77 11.38
N ASN A 119 -10.18 18.56 10.95
CA ASN A 119 -11.45 18.35 10.26
C ASN A 119 -12.60 18.03 11.22
N SER A 120 -13.61 18.90 11.22
CA SER A 120 -14.77 18.78 12.11
C SER A 120 -15.96 18.06 11.47
N THR A 121 -16.07 18.05 10.13
CA THR A 121 -17.16 17.36 9.42
C THR A 121 -16.66 16.06 8.74
N PRO A 122 -17.50 15.01 8.63
CA PRO A 122 -17.14 13.78 7.92
C PRO A 122 -16.69 14.00 6.48
N HIS A 123 -17.31 14.97 5.81
CA HIS A 123 -17.06 15.26 4.40
C HIS A 123 -15.71 15.96 4.19
N GLU A 124 -15.38 16.97 5.02
CA GLU A 124 -14.06 17.63 4.95
C GLU A 124 -12.94 16.66 5.30
N TYR A 125 -13.15 15.86 6.34
CA TYR A 125 -12.20 14.83 6.76
C TYR A 125 -11.90 13.83 5.64
N LEU A 126 -12.93 13.24 5.01
CA LEU A 126 -12.72 12.29 3.90
C LEU A 126 -12.12 12.95 2.66
N ARG A 127 -12.43 14.23 2.40
CA ARG A 127 -11.82 14.97 1.30
C ARG A 127 -10.32 15.16 1.52
N ALA A 128 -9.93 15.65 2.70
CA ALA A 128 -8.53 15.85 3.07
C ALA A 128 -7.76 14.52 3.10
N LEU A 129 -8.32 13.47 3.71
CA LEU A 129 -7.73 12.14 3.75
C LEU A 129 -7.51 11.57 2.34
N ASN A 130 -8.50 11.67 1.44
CA ASN A 130 -8.35 11.21 0.07
C ASN A 130 -7.32 12.06 -0.70
N GLY A 131 -7.25 13.36 -0.45
CA GLY A 131 -6.22 14.26 -0.98
C GLY A 131 -4.81 13.80 -0.61
N LEU A 132 -4.57 13.57 0.69
CA LEU A 132 -3.31 13.02 1.18
C LEU A 132 -2.96 11.67 0.52
N LEU A 133 -3.92 10.76 0.41
CA LEU A 133 -3.66 9.45 -0.19
C LEU A 133 -3.34 9.53 -1.69
N ILE A 134 -3.91 10.51 -2.40
CA ILE A 134 -3.57 10.78 -3.80
C ILE A 134 -2.15 11.33 -3.92
N GLU A 135 -1.79 12.31 -3.08
CA GLU A 135 -0.44 12.86 -3.04
C GLU A 135 0.59 11.79 -2.68
N PHE A 136 0.28 10.94 -1.70
CA PHE A 136 1.13 9.83 -1.32
C PHE A 136 1.33 8.81 -2.44
N GLU A 137 0.27 8.45 -3.17
CA GLU A 137 0.43 7.58 -4.35
C GLU A 137 1.28 8.22 -5.44
N ALA A 138 1.15 9.54 -5.66
CA ALA A 138 1.98 10.28 -6.59
C ALA A 138 3.45 10.31 -6.16
N PHE A 139 3.70 10.57 -4.87
CA PHE A 139 5.04 10.48 -4.27
C PHE A 139 5.67 9.11 -4.48
N GLN A 140 4.93 8.03 -4.21
CA GLN A 140 5.42 6.66 -4.44
C GLN A 140 5.72 6.34 -5.92
N GLN A 141 5.10 7.02 -6.88
CA GLN A 141 5.45 6.85 -8.30
C GLN A 141 6.80 7.48 -8.64
N VAL A 142 7.18 8.56 -7.95
CA VAL A 142 8.45 9.27 -8.15
C VAL A 142 9.56 8.65 -7.29
N HIS A 143 9.21 8.22 -6.08
CA HIS A 143 10.07 7.62 -5.06
C HIS A 143 9.63 6.19 -4.71
N PRO A 144 9.85 5.19 -5.58
CA PRO A 144 9.34 3.83 -5.35
C PRO A 144 9.90 3.19 -4.07
N PRO A 145 9.08 2.47 -3.30
CA PRO A 145 9.50 1.86 -2.03
C PRO A 145 10.58 0.79 -2.20
N ASP A 146 10.61 0.10 -3.34
CA ASP A 146 11.63 -0.91 -3.68
C ASP A 146 12.93 -0.31 -4.22
N GLY A 147 13.00 1.03 -4.32
CA GLY A 147 14.16 1.76 -4.83
C GLY A 147 14.43 1.60 -6.33
N SER A 148 13.51 1.00 -7.07
CA SER A 148 13.54 1.02 -8.53
C SER A 148 13.43 2.47 -8.99
N SER A 149 14.47 3.04 -9.60
CA SER A 149 14.41 4.41 -10.09
C SER A 149 13.22 4.56 -11.04
N SER A 150 12.35 5.53 -10.78
CA SER A 150 11.30 5.92 -11.71
C SER A 150 11.95 6.56 -12.93
N SER A 151 12.44 5.72 -13.84
CA SER A 151 12.94 6.19 -15.13
C SER A 151 11.73 6.73 -15.90
N THR A 152 11.55 8.04 -15.84
CA THR A 152 10.56 8.82 -16.60
C THR A 152 10.69 8.61 -18.13
N LEU A 153 11.79 8.01 -18.59
CA LEU A 153 12.02 7.59 -19.97
C LEU A 153 11.21 6.35 -20.41
N ALA A 154 10.78 5.46 -19.50
CA ALA A 154 10.16 4.18 -19.89
C ALA A 154 8.65 4.28 -20.20
N ARG A 155 7.98 5.40 -19.88
CA ARG A 155 6.53 5.59 -20.13
C ARG A 155 6.20 6.46 -21.34
N ALA A 156 7.17 7.10 -21.98
CA ALA A 156 6.98 7.68 -23.30
C ALA A 156 6.99 6.56 -24.35
N ARG A 157 5.88 5.82 -24.49
CA ARG A 157 5.60 5.10 -25.74
C ARG A 157 5.38 6.16 -26.81
N ILE A 158 6.47 6.62 -27.43
CA ILE A 158 6.44 7.36 -28.68
C ILE A 158 5.63 6.50 -29.66
N PRO A 159 4.48 6.97 -30.16
CA PRO A 159 3.76 6.24 -31.19
C PRO A 159 4.68 6.04 -32.39
N GLN A 160 4.81 4.80 -32.84
CA GLN A 160 5.49 4.41 -34.07
C GLN A 160 4.97 5.23 -35.26
N MET A 161 5.64 6.35 -35.56
CA MET A 161 5.33 7.24 -36.69
C MET A 161 6.27 7.03 -37.89
N PHE A 162 6.92 5.87 -37.99
CA PHE A 162 7.69 5.48 -39.18
C PHE A 162 7.31 4.08 -39.65
N LYS A 163 6.04 3.89 -40.02
CA LYS A 163 5.68 2.82 -40.97
C LYS A 163 6.18 3.22 -42.36
N ARG A 164 7.40 2.83 -42.72
CA ARG A 164 7.77 2.68 -44.13
C ARG A 164 7.22 1.36 -44.62
N ALA A 165 6.36 1.44 -45.63
CA ALA A 165 5.89 0.30 -46.40
C ALA A 165 7.09 -0.41 -47.06
N ALA A 166 7.21 -1.71 -46.83
CA ALA A 166 7.95 -2.60 -47.70
C ALA A 166 7.27 -3.96 -47.71
N HIS A 167 7.19 -4.49 -48.91
CA HIS A 167 6.32 -5.56 -49.38
C HIS A 167 6.54 -6.93 -48.72
N ALA A 168 5.46 -7.71 -48.80
CA ALA A 168 5.37 -9.13 -48.56
C ALA A 168 6.43 -9.97 -49.30
N GLY A 169 6.72 -11.15 -48.73
CA GLY A 169 6.93 -12.35 -49.56
C GLY A 169 8.12 -13.24 -49.23
N ALA A 170 7.82 -14.30 -48.48
CA ALA A 170 8.26 -15.69 -48.71
C ALA A 170 9.68 -16.18 -48.28
N LYS A 171 9.61 -17.30 -47.52
CA LYS A 171 10.40 -18.55 -47.61
C LYS A 171 11.75 -18.70 -46.85
N THR A 172 11.74 -19.68 -45.92
CA THR A 172 12.65 -20.86 -45.89
C THR A 172 13.81 -20.94 -44.86
N ARG A 173 13.70 -21.96 -43.99
CA ARG A 173 14.68 -22.92 -43.38
C ARG A 173 15.72 -22.54 -42.30
N ARG A 174 15.63 -23.36 -41.21
CA ARG A 174 16.65 -24.12 -40.45
C ARG A 174 18.15 -23.88 -40.76
N ALA A 175 18.97 -23.69 -39.72
CA ALA A 175 20.02 -24.62 -39.23
C ALA A 175 21.00 -23.93 -38.24
N SER A 176 21.66 -24.73 -37.42
CA SER A 176 22.57 -24.38 -36.33
C SER A 176 24.04 -24.23 -36.76
N SER A 177 24.85 -23.70 -35.83
CA SER A 177 26.27 -24.02 -35.50
C SER A 177 27.42 -23.09 -35.94
N ALA A 178 28.38 -22.98 -34.99
CA ALA A 178 29.85 -22.91 -35.11
C ALA A 178 30.59 -21.54 -35.23
N THR A 179 31.33 -21.23 -34.15
CA THR A 179 32.75 -20.78 -33.99
C THR A 179 33.49 -19.90 -35.00
N GLU A 180 34.31 -18.98 -34.45
CA GLU A 180 35.66 -18.45 -34.88
C GLU A 180 35.74 -16.95 -34.48
N ILE A 181 36.49 -16.55 -33.43
CA ILE A 181 37.93 -16.22 -33.40
C ILE A 181 38.35 -15.19 -34.48
N GLY A 182 38.75 -14.00 -34.04
CA GLY A 182 39.36 -12.97 -34.88
C GLY A 182 39.49 -11.60 -34.20
N LEU A 183 40.60 -11.39 -33.48
CA LEU A 183 41.24 -10.08 -33.22
C LEU A 183 42.38 -9.93 -34.27
N PRO A 184 42.95 -8.74 -34.63
CA PRO A 184 43.43 -7.71 -33.68
C PRO A 184 43.55 -6.26 -34.22
N MET A 185 44.28 -5.42 -33.45
CA MET A 185 44.94 -4.13 -33.78
C MET A 185 44.05 -2.88 -33.77
N GLN A 186 44.44 -1.71 -33.24
CA GLN A 186 45.77 -1.16 -32.91
C GLN A 186 45.63 0.09 -32.01
N SER A 187 46.62 0.29 -31.11
CA SER A 187 47.21 1.53 -30.55
C SER A 187 46.50 2.89 -30.79
N SER A 188 46.40 3.84 -29.84
CA SER A 188 47.53 4.53 -29.16
C SER A 188 46.99 5.48 -28.05
N ASP A 189 47.64 5.52 -26.90
CA ASP A 189 47.71 6.65 -25.92
C ASP A 189 48.75 7.70 -26.45
N PRO A 190 49.02 8.91 -25.84
CA PRO A 190 48.86 9.32 -24.45
C PRO A 190 48.43 10.80 -24.14
N SER A 191 47.90 10.98 -22.91
CA SER A 191 48.22 11.96 -21.85
C SER A 191 48.29 13.50 -22.03
N ASP A 192 47.78 14.15 -20.96
CA ASP A 192 48.14 15.42 -20.30
C ASP A 192 47.70 16.77 -20.88
N LEU A 193 46.96 17.53 -20.05
CA LEU A 193 47.16 18.97 -19.80
C LEU A 193 46.49 19.38 -18.48
N LYS A 194 47.34 19.89 -17.59
CA LYS A 194 47.10 20.43 -16.25
C LYS A 194 47.29 21.94 -16.32
N GLU A 195 46.39 22.74 -15.72
CA GLU A 195 46.62 24.09 -15.18
C GLU A 195 45.27 24.68 -14.72
N MET A 196 45.09 25.61 -13.75
CA MET A 196 45.74 26.02 -12.50
C MET A 196 45.01 27.32 -12.09
N THR A 197 44.41 27.35 -10.89
CA THR A 197 44.17 28.54 -10.03
C THR A 197 43.12 29.60 -10.41
N GLY A 198 42.28 29.96 -9.42
CA GLY A 198 41.54 31.24 -9.41
C GLY A 198 40.48 31.36 -8.30
N ASN A 199 40.90 31.47 -7.04
CA ASN A 199 40.03 31.89 -5.93
C ASN A 199 39.61 33.36 -6.08
N ILE A 200 38.32 33.66 -5.90
CA ILE A 200 37.84 34.97 -5.43
C ILE A 200 36.81 34.74 -4.32
N ALA A 201 37.10 35.29 -3.15
CA ALA A 201 36.20 35.38 -2.01
C ALA A 201 35.41 36.70 -2.05
N ALA A 202 34.15 36.67 -1.64
CA ALA A 202 33.40 37.83 -1.16
C ALA A 202 32.36 37.43 -0.08
N SER A 203 32.84 37.50 1.16
CA SER A 203 32.23 37.94 2.44
C SER A 203 30.71 37.88 2.71
N GLY A 204 30.40 37.39 3.93
CA GLY A 204 29.19 37.63 4.74
C GLY A 204 28.14 36.53 4.58
N THR A 205 27.67 35.78 5.59
CA THR A 205 27.42 36.11 6.99
C THR A 205 27.05 34.81 7.72
N ALA A 206 27.29 34.75 9.04
CA ALA A 206 26.74 33.82 10.03
C ALA A 206 27.20 32.34 9.98
N ALA A 207 28.02 32.01 10.97
CA ALA A 207 28.30 30.66 11.42
C ALA A 207 27.00 29.97 11.86
N ALA A 208 26.54 29.01 11.07
CA ALA A 208 25.86 27.83 11.58
C ALA A 208 26.79 26.66 11.26
N ALA A 209 27.32 26.02 12.30
CA ALA A 209 28.05 24.77 12.16
C ALA A 209 27.09 23.73 11.56
N VAL A 210 27.10 23.61 10.24
CA VAL A 210 26.50 22.50 9.52
C VAL A 210 27.38 21.29 9.80
N VAL A 211 27.03 20.56 10.87
CA VAL A 211 27.30 19.13 10.92
C VAL A 211 26.66 18.56 9.65
N SER A 212 27.48 18.31 8.62
CA SER A 212 27.08 17.56 7.45
C SER A 212 26.80 16.13 7.92
N PHE A 213 25.57 15.92 8.37
CA PHE A 213 25.01 14.59 8.54
C PHE A 213 24.93 13.93 7.16
N PRO A 214 25.22 12.63 7.02
CA PRO A 214 25.02 11.94 5.76
C PRO A 214 23.56 12.11 5.33
N GLN A 215 23.36 12.84 4.24
CA GLN A 215 22.05 13.13 3.69
C GLN A 215 21.45 11.82 3.17
N THR A 216 20.38 11.37 3.80
CA THR A 216 19.62 10.23 3.29
C THR A 216 18.98 10.65 1.96
N GLU A 217 19.55 10.21 0.83
CA GLU A 217 19.09 10.51 -0.55
C GLU A 217 17.61 10.16 -0.83
N SER A 218 16.94 9.52 0.13
CA SER A 218 15.56 9.02 0.02
C SER A 218 14.49 10.06 0.38
N SER A 219 14.87 11.21 0.95
CA SER A 219 13.95 12.29 1.35
C SER A 219 14.15 13.59 0.56
N GLU A 220 15.07 13.63 -0.41
CA GLU A 220 15.30 14.82 -1.22
C GLU A 220 14.27 14.90 -2.33
N LEU A 221 13.34 15.84 -2.17
CA LEU A 221 12.33 16.18 -3.18
C LEU A 221 13.03 16.63 -4.47
N LEU A 222 12.47 16.24 -5.62
CA LEU A 222 12.92 16.77 -6.90
C LEU A 222 12.59 18.27 -7.00
N PRO A 223 13.36 19.07 -7.76
CA PRO A 223 13.05 20.48 -7.96
C PRO A 223 11.61 20.68 -8.47
N GLY A 224 10.80 21.40 -7.70
CA GLY A 224 9.38 21.69 -8.01
C GLY A 224 8.38 20.62 -7.54
N GLU A 225 8.81 19.61 -6.79
CA GLU A 225 7.92 18.65 -6.13
C GLU A 225 7.35 19.25 -4.84
N GLU A 226 6.07 19.65 -4.87
CA GLU A 226 5.37 20.23 -3.72
C GLU A 226 4.05 19.49 -3.47
N TYR A 227 3.73 19.27 -2.18
CA TYR A 227 2.54 18.58 -1.71
C TYR A 227 1.75 19.45 -0.73
N SER A 228 0.42 19.39 -0.78
CA SER A 228 -0.44 20.21 0.10
C SER A 228 -0.74 19.53 1.43
N TYR A 229 -0.91 18.21 1.43
CA TYR A 229 -1.26 17.41 2.61
C TYR A 229 -0.11 16.49 3.04
N LEU A 230 0.68 15.97 2.10
CA LEU A 230 1.81 15.08 2.39
C LEU A 230 3.00 15.89 2.95
N LEU A 231 3.36 15.62 4.19
CA LEU A 231 4.54 16.16 4.84
C LEU A 231 5.78 15.37 4.43
N THR A 232 6.81 16.09 4.00
CA THR A 232 8.08 15.53 3.52
C THR A 232 9.29 16.20 4.22
N PRO A 233 9.38 16.15 5.56
CA PRO A 233 10.53 16.69 6.27
C PRO A 233 11.81 15.91 5.95
N SER A 234 12.95 16.59 6.00
CA SER A 234 14.25 15.91 5.97
C SER A 234 14.45 15.10 7.25
N LEU A 235 14.89 13.85 7.09
CA LEU A 235 15.06 12.93 8.22
C LEU A 235 16.54 12.85 8.63
N PRO A 236 16.87 12.99 9.92
CA PRO A 236 18.24 12.90 10.41
C PRO A 236 18.77 11.46 10.50
N PHE A 237 17.90 10.45 10.34
CA PHE A 237 18.25 9.04 10.38
C PHE A 237 17.27 8.21 9.53
N GLU A 238 17.66 6.97 9.20
CA GLU A 238 16.78 5.99 8.57
C GLU A 238 15.83 5.38 9.61
N PRO A 239 14.51 5.47 9.43
CA PRO A 239 13.56 4.93 10.40
C PRO A 239 13.53 3.40 10.39
N ASP A 240 13.36 2.79 11.58
CA ASP A 240 13.13 1.35 11.69
C ASP A 240 11.75 0.99 11.14
N PHE A 241 11.71 0.04 10.19
CA PHE A 241 10.48 -0.33 9.52
C PHE A 241 9.45 -0.97 10.44
N PHE A 242 9.87 -1.83 11.37
CA PHE A 242 8.94 -2.55 12.23
C PHE A 242 8.19 -1.57 13.14
N GLU A 243 8.91 -0.65 13.76
CA GLU A 243 8.33 0.39 14.60
C GLU A 243 7.46 1.36 13.77
N THR A 244 7.96 1.79 12.61
CA THR A 244 7.22 2.69 11.73
C THR A 244 5.93 2.07 11.21
N TYR A 245 5.95 0.79 10.86
CA TYR A 245 4.75 0.07 10.42
C TYR A 245 3.74 -0.08 11.55
N ALA A 246 4.18 -0.47 12.74
CA ALA A 246 3.31 -0.63 13.90
C ALA A 246 2.62 0.69 14.29
N THR A 247 3.40 1.78 14.35
CA THR A 247 2.88 3.13 14.64
C THR A 247 1.94 3.63 13.55
N LEU A 248 2.24 3.37 12.27
CA LEU A 248 1.33 3.70 11.18
C LEU A 248 0.00 2.93 11.28
N CYS A 249 0.02 1.65 11.66
CA CYS A 249 -1.20 0.89 11.91
C CYS A 249 -2.06 1.53 13.00
N ASP A 250 -1.45 2.00 14.09
CA ASP A 250 -2.16 2.65 15.20
C ASP A 250 -2.78 3.98 14.75
N VAL A 251 -2.03 4.84 14.06
CA VAL A 251 -2.57 6.10 13.52
C VAL A 251 -3.70 5.84 12.52
N LEU A 252 -3.60 4.80 11.69
CA LEU A 252 -4.68 4.42 10.77
C LEU A 252 -5.92 3.87 11.50
N ILE A 253 -5.73 3.15 12.61
CA ILE A 253 -6.84 2.74 13.49
C ILE A 253 -7.54 4.00 14.03
N ASP A 254 -6.78 5.00 14.47
CA ASP A 254 -7.33 6.28 14.92
C ASP A 254 -8.07 7.00 13.78
N CYS A 255 -7.57 6.94 12.55
CA CYS A 255 -8.27 7.49 11.37
C CYS A 255 -9.64 6.87 11.13
N TYR A 256 -9.77 5.54 11.22
CA TYR A 256 -11.06 4.87 11.07
C TYR A 256 -11.96 5.09 12.29
N THR A 257 -11.39 5.15 13.50
CA THR A 257 -12.13 5.41 14.74
C THR A 257 -12.71 6.82 14.75
N ARG A 258 -11.91 7.82 14.34
CA ARG A 258 -12.35 9.20 14.18
C ARG A 258 -13.43 9.33 13.11
N LEU A 259 -13.29 8.65 11.98
CA LEU A 259 -14.33 8.65 10.94
C LEU A 259 -15.66 8.09 11.48
N ALA A 260 -15.61 6.96 12.18
CA ALA A 260 -16.79 6.36 12.80
C ALA A 260 -17.45 7.31 13.82
N ALA A 261 -16.65 8.03 14.61
CA ALA A 261 -17.15 9.03 15.55
C ALA A 261 -17.80 10.24 14.87
N LEU A 262 -17.22 10.72 13.76
CA LEU A 262 -17.78 11.82 12.96
C LEU A 262 -19.10 11.42 12.28
N VAL A 263 -19.21 10.16 11.84
CA VAL A 263 -20.44 9.59 11.29
C VAL A 263 -21.29 9.02 12.42
N SER A 264 -21.79 9.89 13.30
CA SER A 264 -22.49 9.51 14.53
C SER A 264 -23.92 9.02 14.32
N SER A 265 -24.57 9.42 13.22
CA SER A 265 -25.95 9.02 12.91
C SER A 265 -26.19 8.87 11.40
N PRO A 266 -27.24 8.13 10.98
CA PRO A 266 -27.59 8.04 9.57
C PRO A 266 -27.94 9.36 8.91
N SER A 267 -28.36 10.38 9.66
CA SER A 267 -28.79 11.67 9.11
C SER A 267 -27.65 12.48 8.49
N VAL A 268 -26.38 12.21 8.87
CA VAL A 268 -25.21 12.87 8.25
C VAL A 268 -24.76 12.17 6.96
N CYS A 269 -25.31 11.00 6.65
CA CYS A 269 -24.91 10.21 5.49
C CYS A 269 -25.61 10.69 4.22
N THR A 270 -24.78 11.07 3.25
CA THR A 270 -25.21 11.37 1.88
C THR A 270 -24.56 10.39 0.91
N VAL A 271 -25.12 10.25 -0.30
CA VAL A 271 -24.52 9.41 -1.36
C VAL A 271 -23.08 9.83 -1.65
N ALA A 272 -22.83 11.13 -1.75
CA ALA A 272 -21.48 11.69 -1.97
C ALA A 272 -20.51 11.28 -0.86
N LEU A 273 -20.95 11.29 0.41
CA LEU A 273 -20.14 10.84 1.53
C LEU A 273 -19.78 9.35 1.40
N GLY A 274 -20.76 8.51 1.07
CA GLY A 274 -20.54 7.06 0.88
C GLY A 274 -19.57 6.75 -0.26
N GLU A 275 -19.64 7.48 -1.37
CA GLU A 275 -18.70 7.36 -2.49
C GLU A 275 -17.29 7.82 -2.11
N MET A 276 -17.16 8.96 -1.42
CA MET A 276 -15.85 9.44 -0.96
C MET A 276 -15.21 8.47 0.02
N PHE A 277 -15.99 7.94 0.96
CA PHE A 277 -15.53 6.89 1.88
C PHE A 277 -15.00 5.68 1.11
N SER A 278 -15.78 5.18 0.15
CA SER A 278 -15.40 4.00 -0.62
C SER A 278 -14.09 4.22 -1.41
N LYS A 279 -13.88 5.43 -1.95
CA LYS A 279 -12.64 5.82 -2.62
C LYS A 279 -11.46 5.87 -1.65
N ALA A 280 -11.62 6.52 -0.50
CA ALA A 280 -10.58 6.61 0.52
C ALA A 280 -10.19 5.22 1.08
N ASP A 281 -11.18 4.37 1.41
CA ASP A 281 -10.95 3.00 1.88
C ASP A 281 -10.23 2.15 0.85
N ALA A 282 -10.59 2.26 -0.43
CA ALA A 282 -9.94 1.52 -1.50
C ALA A 282 -8.45 1.88 -1.61
N ARG A 283 -8.09 3.16 -1.47
CA ARG A 283 -6.69 3.62 -1.46
C ARG A 283 -5.95 3.14 -0.22
N LEU A 284 -6.52 3.29 0.97
CA LEU A 284 -5.91 2.79 2.22
C LEU A 284 -5.63 1.28 2.15
N ARG A 285 -6.61 0.51 1.66
CA ARG A 285 -6.43 -0.94 1.43
C ARG A 285 -5.28 -1.21 0.48
N LYS A 286 -5.20 -0.49 -0.64
CA LYS A 286 -4.17 -0.70 -1.65
C LYS A 286 -2.76 -0.35 -1.15
N VAL A 287 -2.64 0.79 -0.48
CA VAL A 287 -1.35 1.36 -0.05
C VAL A 287 -0.74 0.56 1.11
N ILE A 288 -1.57 0.14 2.08
CA ILE A 288 -1.08 -0.46 3.33
C ILE A 288 -1.39 -1.94 3.42
N VAL A 289 -2.68 -2.31 3.29
CA VAL A 289 -3.14 -3.66 3.61
C VAL A 289 -2.71 -4.66 2.54
N ALA A 290 -2.90 -4.33 1.26
CA ALA A 290 -2.75 -5.28 0.16
C ALA A 290 -1.30 -5.74 -0.05
N GLY A 291 -0.32 -4.86 0.18
CA GLY A 291 1.10 -5.21 0.10
C GLY A 291 1.49 -6.21 1.18
N VAL A 292 1.24 -5.84 2.44
CA VAL A 292 1.63 -6.67 3.60
C VAL A 292 0.91 -8.02 3.61
N VAL A 293 -0.40 -8.06 3.31
CA VAL A 293 -1.14 -9.33 3.22
C VAL A 293 -0.52 -10.26 2.17
N ARG A 294 -0.15 -9.72 0.99
CA ARG A 294 0.49 -10.50 -0.06
C ARG A 294 1.82 -11.09 0.39
N GLU A 295 2.64 -10.31 1.09
CA GLU A 295 3.94 -10.74 1.60
C GLU A 295 3.81 -11.91 2.59
N PHE A 296 2.88 -11.81 3.55
CA PHE A 296 2.59 -12.91 4.48
C PHE A 296 2.01 -14.14 3.80
N GLU A 297 1.13 -13.96 2.81
CA GLU A 297 0.60 -15.07 2.03
C GLU A 297 1.69 -15.79 1.22
N ASP A 298 2.57 -15.06 0.55
CA ASP A 298 3.67 -15.64 -0.22
C ASP A 298 4.64 -16.38 0.69
N ALA A 299 5.00 -15.79 1.83
CA ALA A 299 5.82 -16.43 2.85
C ALA A 299 5.16 -17.72 3.35
N SER A 300 3.86 -17.69 3.64
CA SER A 300 3.10 -18.85 4.12
C SER A 300 3.08 -19.97 3.08
N ARG A 301 2.80 -19.65 1.80
CA ARG A 301 2.78 -20.62 0.70
C ARG A 301 4.15 -21.30 0.53
N ASN A 302 5.23 -20.53 0.64
CA ASN A 302 6.59 -21.06 0.53
C ASN A 302 6.93 -21.95 1.74
N ASN A 303 6.57 -21.53 2.94
CA ASN A 303 6.81 -22.30 4.16
C ASN A 303 6.06 -23.65 4.09
N SER A 304 4.77 -23.64 3.75
CA SER A 304 3.99 -24.88 3.57
C SER A 304 4.59 -25.82 2.52
N ARG A 305 5.08 -25.30 1.38
CA ARG A 305 5.75 -26.13 0.36
C ARG A 305 7.04 -26.78 0.88
N ASN A 306 7.83 -26.02 1.64
CA ASN A 306 9.09 -26.51 2.21
C ASN A 306 8.84 -27.59 3.26
N GLU A 307 7.86 -27.40 4.13
CA GLU A 307 7.45 -28.39 5.14
C GLU A 307 6.98 -29.70 4.48
N ILE A 308 6.11 -29.63 3.47
CA ILE A 308 5.64 -30.81 2.72
C ILE A 308 6.81 -31.51 2.01
N ALA A 309 7.73 -30.76 1.39
CA ALA A 309 8.91 -31.32 0.75
C ALA A 309 9.89 -31.95 1.75
N GLY A 310 9.97 -31.42 2.97
CA GLY A 310 10.71 -31.99 4.09
C GLY A 310 10.12 -33.33 4.53
N VAL A 311 8.81 -33.38 4.79
CA VAL A 311 8.09 -34.62 5.14
C VAL A 311 8.24 -35.67 4.04
N SER A 312 8.07 -35.28 2.77
CA SER A 312 8.23 -36.18 1.63
C SER A 312 9.61 -36.83 1.61
N ARG A 313 10.69 -36.06 1.83
CA ARG A 313 12.06 -36.58 1.90
C ARG A 313 12.26 -37.55 3.07
N VAL A 314 11.70 -37.25 4.25
CA VAL A 314 11.80 -38.13 5.42
C VAL A 314 11.05 -39.44 5.19
N VAL A 315 9.83 -39.37 4.65
CA VAL A 315 9.00 -40.56 4.40
C VAL A 315 9.61 -41.42 3.29
N LEU A 316 9.99 -40.84 2.16
CA LEU A 316 10.62 -41.58 1.05
C LEU A 316 12.02 -42.10 1.42
N GLY A 317 12.78 -41.33 2.20
CA GLY A 317 14.09 -41.75 2.70
C GLY A 317 14.00 -42.90 3.70
N GLY A 318 12.96 -42.93 4.55
CA GLY A 318 12.70 -44.02 5.49
C GLY A 318 12.08 -45.28 4.86
N LEU A 319 11.54 -45.19 3.64
CA LEU A 319 11.01 -46.33 2.88
C LEU A 319 12.07 -47.03 2.01
N LEU A 320 13.25 -46.42 1.84
CA LEU A 320 14.35 -46.91 1.01
C LEU A 320 15.59 -47.35 1.83
N GLY A 321 15.52 -47.30 3.16
CA GLY A 321 16.53 -47.82 4.09
C GLY A 321 16.00 -49.01 4.87
#